data_AF-K0R7Z9-F1
#
_entry.id   AF-K0R7Z9-F1
#
_cell.length_a   1.000
_cell.length_b   1.000
_cell.length_c   1.000
_cell.angle_alpha   90.00
_cell.angle_beta   90.00
_cell.angle_gamma   90.00
#
_symmetry.space_group_name_H-M   'P 1'
#
loop_
_entity.id
_entity.type
_entity.pdbx_description
1 polymer ?
#
loop_
_entity_poly.entity_id
_entity_poly.type
_entity_poly.pdbx_seq_one_letter_code
_entity_poly.pdbx_strand_id
1 'polypeptide(L)'
;ESVETDLPTTIEGPLSPWRNSKSKERIIKMLKSPTSDIHLHLPATYGPNNWQDVNFGLLQRLYADGRYTSGNFRENVKRILIHFRNSTGPFEPAEDAVEKWYTSPNNVSKAYALLFALMMKDESMRSLNSMSDIEIWRSHDEFQKYEFDKFKVYITNMKKLTRRRKEVIAEEQSAYDSDVRIVELSEDSGRGYPKWNTHPASDLLHEDETSGRAKEMKPQVLWMSRGEYQDFPLTVFRKHVYQERMAQLAAPCWQHKRNQNAKKMYEESLELIKEWHGGQFARDMDEIVGIWETINFVS
;
A
#
# COMPACT_ATOMS: atom_id res chain seq x y z
N GLU A 1 17.75 40.60 -9.50
CA GLU A 1 17.19 39.43 -8.79
C GLU A 1 18.30 38.72 -8.05
N SER A 2 18.21 38.74 -6.72
CA SER A 2 19.15 38.12 -5.79
C SER A 2 18.85 36.62 -5.70
N VAL A 3 19.84 35.79 -6.09
CA VAL A 3 19.81 34.33 -5.89
C VAL A 3 19.97 34.05 -4.40
N GLU A 4 18.89 33.60 -3.78
CA GLU A 4 18.84 33.19 -2.39
C GLU A 4 19.64 31.87 -2.24
N THR A 5 20.90 31.99 -1.84
CA THR A 5 21.71 30.85 -1.42
C THR A 5 21.26 30.42 -0.03
N ASP A 6 20.41 29.38 0.04
CA ASP A 6 20.05 28.66 1.27
C ASP A 6 21.31 28.04 1.91
N LEU A 7 22.02 28.84 2.71
CA LEU A 7 23.03 28.35 3.64
C LEU A 7 22.37 27.41 4.66
N PRO A 8 23.06 26.36 5.13
CA PRO A 8 22.48 25.38 6.04
C PRO A 8 22.08 26.04 7.37
N THR A 9 20.79 26.29 7.54
CA THR A 9 20.16 26.65 8.80
C THR A 9 20.46 25.56 9.82
N THR A 10 21.04 25.95 10.96
CA THR A 10 21.30 25.06 12.09
C THR A 10 19.98 24.42 12.54
N ILE A 11 19.79 23.13 12.26
CA ILE A 11 18.56 22.42 12.62
C ILE A 11 18.63 22.06 14.12
N GLU A 12 17.78 22.70 14.93
CA GLU A 12 17.56 22.31 16.33
C GLU A 12 17.05 20.86 16.40
N GLY A 13 17.76 20.01 17.16
CA GLY A 13 17.44 18.59 17.32
C GLY A 13 18.69 17.69 17.34
N PRO A 14 18.59 16.44 17.79
CA PRO A 14 19.73 15.52 17.83
C PRO A 14 20.29 15.24 16.43
N LEU A 15 21.62 15.15 16.30
CA LEU A 15 22.28 14.87 15.03
C LEU A 15 21.88 13.49 14.51
N SER A 16 21.30 13.43 13.31
CA SER A 16 20.92 12.16 12.69
C SER A 16 22.16 11.31 12.35
N PRO A 17 22.13 9.98 12.57
CA PRO A 17 23.19 9.09 12.10
C PRO A 17 23.38 9.21 10.57
N TRP A 18 24.63 9.21 10.10
CA TRP A 18 24.96 9.43 8.69
C TRP A 18 24.15 8.57 7.71
N ARG A 19 23.91 7.30 8.06
CA ARG A 19 23.25 6.28 7.22
C ARG A 19 21.93 6.79 6.61
N ASN A 20 21.13 7.50 7.41
CA ASN A 20 19.79 8.01 7.08
C ASN A 20 19.72 9.54 7.24
N SER A 21 20.84 10.23 7.01
CA SER A 21 20.92 11.67 7.22
C SER A 21 20.49 12.48 5.99
N LYS A 22 19.84 13.63 6.23
CA LYS A 22 19.51 14.60 5.16
C LYS A 22 20.76 15.13 4.44
N SER A 23 21.90 15.23 5.14
CA SER A 23 23.18 15.62 4.52
C SER A 23 23.65 14.60 3.48
N LYS A 24 23.57 13.30 3.79
CA LYS A 24 23.89 12.24 2.83
C LYS A 24 22.97 12.28 1.61
N GLU A 25 21.66 12.41 1.83
CA GLU A 25 20.67 12.50 0.75
C GLU A 25 20.92 13.72 -0.14
N ARG A 26 21.21 14.88 0.46
CA ARG A 26 21.53 16.11 -0.28
C ARG A 26 22.75 15.93 -1.17
N ILE A 27 23.85 15.39 -0.64
CA ILE A 27 25.08 15.15 -1.42
C ILE A 27 24.80 14.21 -2.59
N ILE A 28 24.08 13.10 -2.37
CA ILE A 28 23.70 12.16 -3.43
C ILE A 28 22.85 12.86 -4.49
N LYS A 29 21.86 13.65 -4.08
CA LYS A 29 20.97 14.39 -4.99
C LYS A 29 21.77 15.38 -5.86
N MET A 30 22.70 16.12 -5.26
CA MET A 30 23.54 17.07 -5.98
C MET A 30 24.45 16.37 -6.97
N LEU A 31 25.10 15.27 -6.57
CA LEU A 31 25.96 14.49 -7.48
C LEU A 31 25.18 13.90 -8.66
N LYS A 32 23.92 13.50 -8.47
CA LYS A 32 23.06 13.00 -9.56
C LYS A 32 22.71 14.07 -10.59
N SER A 33 22.67 15.33 -10.20
CA SER A 33 22.32 16.44 -11.09
C SER A 33 23.57 16.89 -11.85
N PRO A 34 23.65 16.73 -13.19
CA PRO A 34 24.84 17.11 -13.95
C PRO A 34 25.15 18.62 -13.90
N THR A 35 24.14 19.43 -13.57
CA THR A 35 24.22 20.90 -13.52
C THR A 35 24.42 21.44 -12.11
N SER A 36 24.54 20.58 -11.09
CA SER A 36 24.77 21.02 -9.72
C SER A 36 26.19 21.59 -9.54
N ASP A 37 26.28 22.63 -8.72
CA ASP A 37 27.52 23.26 -8.30
C ASP A 37 28.50 22.33 -7.56
N ILE A 38 28.03 21.18 -7.04
CA ILE A 38 28.90 20.21 -6.36
C ILE A 38 30.05 19.73 -7.27
N HIS A 39 29.80 19.68 -8.58
CA HIS A 39 30.80 19.27 -9.56
C HIS A 39 31.93 20.30 -9.73
N LEU A 40 31.67 21.58 -9.45
CA LEU A 40 32.69 22.63 -9.45
C LEU A 40 33.70 22.48 -8.30
N HIS A 41 33.30 21.75 -7.26
CA HIS A 41 34.11 21.51 -6.06
C HIS A 41 34.83 20.16 -6.08
N LEU A 42 34.69 19.40 -7.17
CA LEU A 42 35.40 18.14 -7.37
C LEU A 42 36.54 18.34 -8.38
N PRO A 43 37.75 17.84 -8.09
CA PRO A 43 38.84 17.87 -9.06
C PRO A 43 38.54 16.93 -10.25
N ALA A 44 39.18 17.18 -11.39
CA ALA A 44 39.03 16.33 -12.57
C ALA A 44 39.41 14.85 -12.31
N THR A 45 40.31 14.61 -11.34
CA THR A 45 40.70 13.25 -10.93
C THR A 45 40.65 13.10 -9.41
N TYR A 46 39.91 12.11 -8.93
CA TYR A 46 39.91 11.67 -7.53
C TYR A 46 39.58 10.17 -7.44
N GLY A 47 39.94 9.51 -6.34
CA GLY A 47 39.61 8.11 -6.10
C GLY A 47 40.53 7.46 -5.07
N PRO A 48 40.48 6.13 -4.90
CA PRO A 48 41.24 5.39 -3.88
C PRO A 48 42.74 5.74 -3.83
N ASN A 49 43.32 6.10 -4.97
CA ASN A 49 44.74 6.44 -5.11
C ASN A 49 45.03 7.95 -5.08
N ASN A 50 44.03 8.83 -5.13
CA ASN A 50 44.20 10.28 -5.00
C ASN A 50 42.96 10.94 -4.36
N TRP A 51 43.11 11.42 -3.12
CA TRP A 51 42.11 12.20 -2.38
C TRP A 51 42.62 13.57 -1.93
N GLN A 52 43.82 13.98 -2.35
CA GLN A 52 44.49 15.18 -1.83
C GLN A 52 43.82 16.46 -2.34
N ASP A 53 43.36 16.42 -3.58
CA ASP A 53 42.76 17.56 -4.28
C ASP A 53 41.26 17.76 -3.99
N VAL A 54 40.63 16.83 -3.26
CA VAL A 54 39.22 16.94 -2.88
C VAL A 54 39.09 17.80 -1.61
N ASN A 55 38.46 18.97 -1.74
CA ASN A 55 38.23 19.86 -0.61
C ASN A 55 37.03 19.43 0.24
N PHE A 56 37.23 18.41 1.08
CA PHE A 56 36.18 17.90 1.97
C PHE A 56 35.66 18.93 2.97
N GLY A 57 36.47 19.90 3.39
CA GLY A 57 36.03 20.96 4.30
C GLY A 57 34.99 21.88 3.66
N LEU A 58 35.22 22.25 2.38
CA LEU A 58 34.26 23.04 1.60
C LEU A 58 32.98 22.24 1.36
N LEU A 59 33.09 20.96 0.97
CA LEU A 59 31.93 20.09 0.77
C LEU A 59 31.10 19.95 2.05
N GLN A 60 31.75 19.83 3.21
CA GLN A 60 31.06 19.75 4.50
C GLN A 60 30.27 21.02 4.78
N ARG A 61 30.90 22.19 4.56
CA ARG A 61 30.30 23.50 4.81
C ARG A 61 29.08 23.77 3.93
N LEU A 62 29.13 23.38 2.66
CA LEU A 62 28.08 23.68 1.69
C LEU A 62 26.93 22.67 1.72
N TYR A 63 27.23 21.38 1.92
CA TYR A 63 26.24 20.32 1.69
C TYR A 63 25.89 19.49 2.93
N ALA A 64 26.52 19.73 4.08
CA ALA A 64 26.28 18.93 5.27
C ALA A 64 26.08 19.76 6.55
N ASP A 65 25.56 19.11 7.58
CA ASP A 65 25.47 19.69 8.91
C ASP A 65 26.88 19.77 9.54
N GLY A 66 27.27 20.95 10.01
CA GLY A 66 28.57 21.21 10.59
C GLY A 66 28.86 20.41 11.87
N ARG A 67 27.85 19.77 12.48
CA ARG A 67 28.00 18.92 13.67
C ARG A 67 28.62 17.55 13.38
N TYR A 68 28.71 17.12 12.11
CA TYR A 68 29.46 15.90 11.78
C TYR A 68 30.96 16.10 12.01
N THR A 69 31.64 15.12 12.61
CA THR A 69 33.09 15.19 12.73
C THR A 69 33.74 15.11 11.34
N SER A 70 34.69 15.99 11.06
CA SER A 70 35.29 16.10 9.72
C SER A 70 35.96 14.81 9.25
N GLY A 71 36.54 14.03 10.17
CA GLY A 71 37.10 12.70 9.85
C GLY A 71 36.05 11.72 9.34
N ASN A 72 34.93 11.57 10.06
CA ASN A 72 33.85 10.67 9.65
C ASN A 72 33.15 11.17 8.38
N PHE A 73 32.93 12.48 8.27
CA PHE A 73 32.37 13.09 7.07
C PHE A 73 33.23 12.78 5.84
N ARG A 74 34.55 12.97 5.93
CA ARG A 74 35.50 12.69 4.84
C ARG A 74 35.41 11.24 4.38
N GLU A 75 35.50 10.27 5.29
CA GLU A 75 35.44 8.85 4.94
C GLU A 75 34.09 8.46 4.32
N ASN A 76 33.01 9.04 4.82
CA ASN A 76 31.68 8.82 4.28
C ASN A 76 31.52 9.40 2.87
N VAL A 77 32.02 10.60 2.60
CA VAL A 77 31.98 11.22 1.27
C VAL A 77 32.88 10.49 0.29
N LYS A 78 34.06 10.01 0.70
CA LYS A 78 34.90 9.13 -0.15
C LYS A 78 34.12 7.94 -0.67
N ARG A 79 33.34 7.26 0.19
CA ARG A 79 32.50 6.12 -0.22
C ARG A 79 31.43 6.53 -1.25
N ILE A 80 30.77 7.67 -1.04
CA ILE A 80 29.77 8.19 -1.99
C ILE A 80 30.44 8.51 -3.34
N LEU A 81 31.60 9.17 -3.33
CA LEU A 81 32.33 9.52 -4.54
C LEU A 81 32.84 8.30 -5.31
N ILE A 82 33.23 7.22 -4.61
CA ILE A 82 33.53 5.92 -5.22
C ILE A 82 32.29 5.36 -5.91
N HIS A 83 31.14 5.35 -5.22
CA HIS A 83 29.89 4.88 -5.81
C HIS A 83 29.46 5.70 -7.03
N PHE A 84 29.62 7.03 -6.97
CA PHE A 84 29.32 7.93 -8.07
C PHE A 84 30.20 7.65 -9.29
N ARG A 85 31.52 7.52 -9.08
CA ARG A 85 32.46 7.22 -10.16
C ARG A 85 32.24 5.84 -10.80
N ASN A 86 31.88 4.86 -10.00
CA ASN A 86 31.64 3.49 -10.47
C ASN A 86 30.20 3.29 -10.97
N SER A 87 29.33 4.30 -10.91
CA SER A 87 27.89 4.17 -11.20
C SER A 87 27.23 3.01 -10.45
N THR A 88 27.52 2.89 -9.14
CA THR A 88 27.02 1.81 -8.28
C THR A 88 26.16 2.36 -7.13
N GLY A 89 25.36 1.50 -6.50
CA GLY A 89 24.54 1.84 -5.35
C GLY A 89 23.54 2.96 -5.67
N PRO A 90 23.56 4.11 -4.98
CA PRO A 90 22.60 5.17 -5.24
C PRO A 90 22.74 5.82 -6.62
N PHE A 91 23.85 5.60 -7.34
CA PHE A 91 24.14 6.16 -8.67
C PHE A 91 24.14 5.11 -9.77
N GLU A 92 23.64 3.90 -9.49
CA GLU A 92 23.28 3.01 -10.59
C GLU A 92 22.36 3.79 -11.52
N PRO A 93 22.59 3.74 -12.85
CA PRO A 93 21.59 4.25 -13.77
C PRO A 93 20.27 3.66 -13.31
N ALA A 94 19.21 4.47 -13.36
CA ALA A 94 17.91 3.86 -13.44
C ALA A 94 17.96 3.06 -14.74
N GLU A 95 18.41 1.81 -14.67
CA GLU A 95 17.95 0.81 -15.59
C GLU A 95 16.45 1.06 -15.63
N ASP A 96 15.86 0.99 -16.82
CA ASP A 96 14.50 0.49 -16.95
C ASP A 96 14.51 -0.96 -16.43
N ALA A 97 14.92 -1.16 -15.18
CA ALA A 97 14.99 -2.38 -14.46
C ALA A 97 13.53 -2.72 -14.32
N VAL A 98 13.08 -3.54 -15.26
CA VAL A 98 11.85 -4.31 -15.22
C VAL A 98 11.51 -4.51 -13.76
N GLU A 99 10.43 -3.86 -13.33
CA GLU A 99 9.94 -3.96 -11.96
C GLU A 99 9.98 -5.43 -11.58
N LYS A 100 10.76 -5.80 -10.56
CA LYS A 100 10.85 -7.21 -10.18
C LYS A 100 9.46 -7.69 -9.78
N TRP A 101 9.17 -8.96 -10.06
CA TRP A 101 7.89 -9.56 -9.69
C TRP A 101 7.79 -9.66 -8.16
N TYR A 102 7.23 -8.64 -7.52
CA TYR A 102 7.12 -8.52 -6.07
C TYR A 102 5.75 -8.98 -5.59
N THR A 103 5.76 -9.80 -4.53
CA THR A 103 4.56 -10.43 -3.94
C THR A 103 4.44 -10.17 -2.44
N SER A 104 5.09 -9.12 -1.93
CA SER A 104 5.16 -8.84 -0.49
C SER A 104 3.95 -8.02 -0.02
N PRO A 105 3.55 -8.11 1.26
CA PRO A 105 2.41 -7.34 1.78
C PRO A 105 2.53 -5.82 1.62
N ASN A 106 3.77 -5.31 1.58
CA ASN A 106 4.04 -3.87 1.50
C ASN A 106 4.45 -3.40 0.09
N ASN A 107 4.65 -4.33 -0.84
CA ASN A 107 5.09 -4.04 -2.20
C ASN A 107 4.67 -5.17 -3.14
N VAL A 108 3.77 -4.83 -4.06
CA VAL A 108 3.19 -5.74 -5.04
C VAL A 108 3.37 -5.10 -6.41
N SER A 109 3.93 -5.84 -7.37
CA SER A 109 4.10 -5.29 -8.71
C SER A 109 2.76 -5.11 -9.44
N LYS A 110 2.68 -4.16 -10.36
CA LYS A 110 1.44 -3.86 -11.09
C LYS A 110 0.92 -5.09 -11.84
N ALA A 111 1.83 -5.79 -12.52
CA ALA A 111 1.53 -7.03 -13.23
C ALA A 111 1.00 -8.13 -12.30
N TYR A 112 1.56 -8.28 -11.10
CA TYR A 112 1.02 -9.22 -10.12
C TYR A 112 -0.40 -8.85 -9.70
N ALA A 113 -0.61 -7.58 -9.33
CA ALA A 113 -1.90 -7.10 -8.85
C ALA A 113 -3.00 -7.28 -9.92
N LEU A 114 -2.71 -6.92 -11.16
CA LEU A 114 -3.62 -7.11 -12.29
C LEU A 114 -3.93 -8.60 -12.52
N LEU A 115 -2.90 -9.46 -12.64
CA LEU A 115 -3.11 -10.89 -12.88
C LEU A 115 -3.90 -11.56 -11.75
N PHE A 116 -3.60 -11.21 -10.50
CA PHE A 116 -4.35 -11.68 -9.34
C PHE A 116 -5.81 -11.26 -9.43
N ALA A 117 -6.09 -9.99 -9.70
CA ALA A 117 -7.45 -9.47 -9.75
C ALA A 117 -8.28 -10.07 -10.89
N LEU A 118 -7.67 -10.26 -12.08
CA LEU A 118 -8.31 -10.94 -13.20
C LEU A 118 -8.66 -12.41 -12.84
N MET A 119 -7.76 -13.14 -12.19
CA MET A 119 -8.02 -14.54 -11.81
C MET A 119 -9.01 -14.70 -10.64
N MET A 120 -9.13 -13.68 -9.79
CA MET A 120 -10.12 -13.67 -8.72
C MET A 120 -11.55 -13.43 -9.23
N LYS A 121 -11.74 -12.67 -10.31
CA LYS A 121 -13.05 -12.42 -10.94
C LYS A 121 -13.41 -13.55 -11.91
N ASP A 122 -14.61 -14.10 -11.80
CA ASP A 122 -14.99 -15.27 -12.59
C ASP A 122 -15.10 -15.00 -14.09
N GLU A 123 -15.61 -13.83 -14.50
CA GLU A 123 -15.72 -13.44 -15.92
C GLU A 123 -14.34 -13.30 -16.57
N SER A 124 -13.45 -12.51 -15.96
CA SER A 124 -12.07 -12.34 -16.43
C SER A 124 -11.30 -13.67 -16.42
N MET A 125 -11.51 -14.51 -15.40
CA MET A 125 -10.88 -15.83 -15.32
C MET A 125 -11.34 -16.78 -16.43
N ARG A 126 -12.61 -16.72 -16.86
CA ARG A 126 -13.09 -17.51 -18.01
C ARG A 126 -12.38 -17.10 -19.29
N SER A 127 -12.25 -15.80 -19.54
CA SER A 127 -11.50 -15.27 -20.69
C SER A 127 -10.02 -15.65 -20.63
N LEU A 128 -9.39 -15.56 -19.45
CA LEU A 128 -7.99 -15.99 -19.29
C LEU A 128 -7.81 -17.50 -19.52
N ASN A 129 -8.78 -18.34 -19.17
CA ASN A 129 -8.69 -19.78 -19.39
C ASN A 129 -8.80 -20.17 -20.87
N SER A 130 -9.44 -19.34 -21.71
CA SER A 130 -9.44 -19.55 -23.17
C SER A 130 -8.17 -19.06 -23.85
N MET A 131 -7.37 -18.22 -23.19
CA MET A 131 -6.11 -17.70 -23.73
C MET A 131 -4.94 -18.64 -23.38
N SER A 132 -4.01 -18.80 -24.31
CA SER A 132 -2.68 -19.37 -24.08
C SER A 132 -1.80 -18.43 -23.26
N ASP A 133 -0.76 -18.98 -22.61
CA ASP A 133 0.14 -18.17 -21.77
C ASP A 133 0.79 -17.00 -22.54
N ILE A 134 1.07 -17.17 -23.84
CA ILE A 134 1.65 -16.11 -24.68
C ILE A 134 0.62 -15.02 -25.00
N GLU A 135 -0.64 -15.39 -25.23
CA GLU A 135 -1.71 -14.43 -25.44
C GLU A 135 -1.99 -13.62 -24.17
N ILE A 136 -1.95 -14.28 -23.00
CA ILE A 136 -2.05 -13.59 -21.71
C ILE A 136 -0.87 -12.62 -21.56
N TRP A 137 0.36 -13.05 -21.84
CA TRP A 137 1.53 -12.17 -21.76
C TRP A 137 1.43 -10.96 -22.71
N ARG A 138 0.95 -11.17 -23.94
CA ARG A 138 0.73 -10.09 -24.92
C ARG A 138 -0.45 -9.18 -24.57
N SER A 139 -1.34 -9.63 -23.70
CA SER A 139 -2.61 -8.93 -23.45
C SER A 139 -2.49 -7.59 -22.73
N HIS A 140 -1.35 -7.30 -22.10
CA HIS A 140 -1.15 -6.05 -21.37
C HIS A 140 0.33 -5.67 -21.29
N ASP A 141 0.64 -4.38 -21.42
CA ASP A 141 2.01 -3.87 -21.39
C ASP A 141 2.72 -4.17 -20.06
N GLU A 142 2.00 -4.11 -18.94
CA GLU A 142 2.53 -4.50 -17.63
C GLU A 142 3.04 -5.95 -17.59
N PHE A 143 2.43 -6.88 -18.34
CA PHE A 143 2.92 -8.25 -18.44
C PHE A 143 4.15 -8.35 -19.34
N GLN A 144 4.18 -7.58 -20.42
CA GLN A 144 5.27 -7.55 -21.39
C GLN A 144 6.59 -6.99 -20.84
N LYS A 145 6.56 -6.29 -19.70
CA LYS A 145 7.77 -5.89 -18.96
C LYS A 145 8.60 -7.10 -18.54
N TYR A 146 8.00 -8.27 -18.36
CA TYR A 146 8.67 -9.48 -17.90
C TYR A 146 9.00 -10.39 -19.08
N GLU A 147 10.14 -11.07 -19.04
CA GLU A 147 10.47 -12.12 -20.01
C GLU A 147 9.40 -13.23 -20.00
N PHE A 148 8.96 -13.65 -21.19
CA PHE A 148 7.88 -14.63 -21.34
C PHE A 148 8.12 -15.95 -20.60
N ASP A 149 9.36 -16.46 -20.61
CA ASP A 149 9.70 -17.71 -19.92
C ASP A 149 9.50 -17.63 -18.40
N LYS A 150 9.82 -16.48 -17.80
CA LYS A 150 9.56 -16.22 -16.37
C LYS A 150 8.07 -16.02 -16.12
N PHE A 151 7.38 -15.33 -17.04
CA PHE A 151 5.96 -15.04 -16.89
C PHE A 151 5.07 -16.30 -16.84
N LYS A 152 5.40 -17.35 -17.61
CA LYS A 152 4.72 -18.66 -17.51
C LYS A 152 4.70 -19.24 -16.10
N VAL A 153 5.83 -19.09 -15.37
CA VAL A 153 5.95 -19.52 -13.98
C VAL A 153 5.02 -18.69 -13.09
N TYR A 154 4.92 -17.39 -13.35
CA TYR A 154 4.03 -16.48 -12.61
C TYR A 154 2.56 -16.82 -12.83
N ILE A 155 2.13 -17.07 -14.07
CA ILE A 155 0.75 -17.53 -14.38
C ILE A 155 0.44 -18.81 -13.60
N THR A 156 1.33 -19.80 -13.66
CA THR A 156 1.14 -21.10 -12.99
C THR A 156 1.00 -20.94 -11.47
N ASN A 157 1.86 -20.12 -10.86
CA ASN A 157 1.80 -19.85 -9.43
C ASN A 157 0.54 -19.07 -9.05
N MET A 158 0.13 -18.10 -9.88
CA MET A 158 -1.07 -17.30 -9.65
C MET A 158 -2.34 -18.17 -9.72
N LYS A 159 -2.44 -19.08 -10.69
CA LYS A 159 -3.56 -20.05 -10.78
C LYS A 159 -3.69 -20.90 -9.52
N LYS A 160 -2.56 -21.36 -8.95
CA LYS A 160 -2.56 -22.13 -7.69
C LYS A 160 -2.99 -21.26 -6.50
N LEU A 161 -2.49 -20.03 -6.44
CA LEU A 161 -2.79 -19.10 -5.35
C LEU A 161 -4.26 -18.69 -5.34
N THR A 162 -4.80 -18.25 -6.48
CA THR A 162 -6.19 -17.79 -6.58
C THR A 162 -7.18 -18.92 -6.33
N ARG A 163 -6.89 -20.13 -6.81
CA ARG A 163 -7.70 -21.32 -6.49
C ARG A 163 -7.78 -21.57 -4.98
N ARG A 164 -6.63 -21.67 -4.30
CA ARG A 164 -6.59 -21.84 -2.84
C ARG A 164 -7.29 -20.71 -2.10
N ARG A 165 -7.16 -19.48 -2.59
CA ARG A 165 -7.82 -18.32 -1.97
C ARG A 165 -9.33 -18.41 -2.11
N LYS A 166 -9.85 -18.81 -3.26
CA LYS A 166 -11.29 -19.04 -3.48
C LYS A 166 -11.82 -20.17 -2.58
N GLU A 167 -11.06 -21.26 -2.43
CA GLU A 167 -11.41 -22.36 -1.51
C GLU A 167 -11.53 -21.87 -0.07
N VAL A 168 -10.53 -21.14 0.44
CA VAL A 168 -10.56 -20.57 1.80
C VAL A 168 -11.73 -19.62 1.99
N ILE A 169 -12.00 -18.73 1.02
CA ILE A 169 -13.14 -17.81 1.09
C ILE A 169 -14.46 -18.58 1.17
N ALA A 170 -14.62 -19.65 0.39
CA ALA A 170 -15.83 -20.46 0.41
C ALA A 170 -16.00 -21.22 1.75
N GLU A 171 -14.91 -21.74 2.30
CA GLU A 171 -14.91 -22.41 3.61
C GLU A 171 -15.24 -21.43 4.74
N GLU A 172 -14.59 -20.26 4.76
CA GLU A 172 -14.85 -19.18 5.72
C GLU A 172 -16.30 -18.71 5.64
N GLN A 173 -16.85 -18.54 4.44
CA GLN A 173 -18.25 -18.15 4.25
C GLN A 173 -19.20 -19.23 4.78
N SER A 174 -18.93 -20.50 4.50
CA SER A 174 -19.74 -21.62 4.99
C SER A 174 -19.72 -21.73 6.52
N ALA A 175 -18.54 -21.55 7.14
CA ALA A 175 -18.40 -21.53 8.59
C ALA A 175 -19.15 -20.35 9.21
N TYR A 176 -19.01 -19.15 8.63
CA TYR A 176 -19.76 -17.97 9.05
C TYR A 176 -21.27 -18.20 8.97
N ASP A 177 -21.78 -18.71 7.85
CA ASP A 177 -23.21 -18.96 7.66
C ASP A 177 -23.74 -19.99 8.69
N SER A 178 -22.93 -20.99 9.04
CA SER A 178 -23.27 -21.95 10.10
C SER A 178 -23.32 -21.28 11.49
N ASP A 179 -22.33 -20.47 11.82
CA ASP A 179 -22.26 -19.75 13.10
C ASP A 179 -23.41 -18.76 13.24
N VAL A 180 -23.75 -18.02 12.18
CA VAL A 180 -24.91 -17.12 12.14
C VAL A 180 -26.19 -17.88 12.47
N ARG A 181 -26.42 -19.05 11.86
CA ARG A 181 -27.60 -19.88 12.16
C ARG A 181 -27.66 -20.31 13.62
N ILE A 182 -26.52 -20.68 14.22
CA ILE A 182 -26.46 -21.05 15.63
C ILE A 182 -26.80 -19.85 16.53
N VAL A 183 -26.27 -18.67 16.18
CA VAL A 183 -26.51 -17.43 16.92
C VAL A 183 -27.97 -16.99 16.80
N GLU A 184 -28.56 -17.05 15.61
CA GLU A 184 -29.96 -16.66 15.36
C GLU A 184 -30.97 -17.57 16.06
N LEU A 185 -30.67 -18.87 16.21
CA LEU A 185 -31.57 -19.83 16.85
C LEU A 185 -31.61 -19.74 18.40
N SER A 186 -30.73 -18.96 19.02
CA SER A 186 -30.59 -18.89 20.48
C SER A 186 -30.96 -17.50 21.01
N GLU A 187 -31.98 -17.43 21.85
CA GLU A 187 -32.42 -16.17 22.49
C GLU A 187 -31.61 -15.85 23.76
N ASP A 188 -31.16 -16.88 24.49
CA ASP A 188 -30.30 -16.74 25.67
C ASP A 188 -28.82 -16.67 25.28
N SER A 189 -28.06 -15.82 25.97
CA SER A 189 -26.61 -15.72 25.85
C SER A 189 -25.85 -16.87 26.52
N GLY A 190 -26.56 -17.82 27.16
CA GLY A 190 -25.99 -18.91 27.96
C GLY A 190 -25.44 -18.44 29.31
N ARG A 191 -25.75 -17.18 29.69
CA ARG A 191 -25.29 -16.53 30.93
C ARG A 191 -26.46 -16.12 31.84
N GLY A 192 -27.68 -16.53 31.50
CA GLY A 192 -28.90 -16.24 32.27
C GLY A 192 -29.46 -14.84 32.03
N TYR A 193 -29.11 -14.22 30.91
CA TYR A 193 -29.67 -12.94 30.45
C TYR A 193 -29.68 -12.89 28.92
N PRO A 194 -30.56 -12.08 28.28
CA PRO A 194 -30.68 -12.01 26.83
C PRO A 194 -29.38 -11.63 26.10
N LYS A 195 -29.28 -11.92 24.81
CA LYS A 195 -28.16 -11.44 23.99
C LYS A 195 -28.28 -9.93 23.74
N TRP A 196 -27.26 -9.16 24.14
CA TRP A 196 -27.24 -7.71 23.99
C TRP A 196 -27.54 -7.25 22.55
N ASN A 197 -26.84 -7.80 21.56
CA ASN A 197 -26.91 -7.36 20.17
C ASN A 197 -28.27 -7.58 19.49
N THR A 198 -29.12 -8.45 20.04
CA THR A 198 -30.46 -8.75 19.51
C THR A 198 -31.56 -8.20 20.41
N HIS A 199 -31.22 -7.66 21.57
CA HIS A 199 -32.17 -7.15 22.55
C HIS A 199 -32.47 -5.66 22.28
N PRO A 200 -33.72 -5.18 22.45
CA PRO A 200 -34.08 -3.77 22.28
C PRO A 200 -33.20 -2.80 23.06
N ALA A 201 -32.66 -3.24 24.22
CA ALA A 201 -31.73 -2.46 25.03
C ALA A 201 -30.50 -1.91 24.26
N SER A 202 -30.02 -2.63 23.24
CA SER A 202 -28.89 -2.17 22.43
C SER A 202 -29.25 -0.91 21.63
N ASP A 203 -30.38 -0.93 20.93
CA ASP A 203 -30.85 0.19 20.11
C ASP A 203 -31.19 1.39 21.00
N LEU A 204 -31.87 1.15 22.12
CA LEU A 204 -32.22 2.20 23.09
C LEU A 204 -30.96 2.87 23.67
N LEU A 205 -29.90 2.12 23.95
CA LEU A 205 -28.64 2.67 24.45
C LEU A 205 -27.91 3.49 23.38
N HIS A 206 -27.94 3.02 22.13
CA HIS A 206 -27.40 3.76 21.00
C HIS A 206 -28.10 5.12 20.85
N GLU A 207 -29.43 5.15 20.93
CA GLU A 207 -30.23 6.37 20.93
C GLU A 207 -29.94 7.29 22.13
N ASP A 208 -29.83 6.73 23.34
CA ASP A 208 -29.53 7.49 24.56
C ASP A 208 -28.13 8.13 24.52
N GLU A 209 -27.13 7.46 23.94
CA GLU A 209 -25.78 8.04 23.75
C GLU A 209 -25.74 9.06 22.62
N THR A 210 -26.47 8.82 21.52
CA THR A 210 -26.55 9.73 20.36
C THR A 210 -27.29 11.03 20.71
N SER A 211 -28.39 10.93 21.46
CA SER A 211 -29.15 12.08 21.96
C SER A 211 -28.43 12.83 23.09
N GLY A 212 -27.36 12.26 23.66
CA GLY A 212 -26.59 12.84 24.77
C GLY A 212 -27.13 12.53 26.16
N ARG A 213 -28.32 11.95 26.28
CA ARG A 213 -28.97 11.59 27.54
C ARG A 213 -28.13 10.66 28.41
N ALA A 214 -27.47 9.67 27.82
CA ALA A 214 -26.59 8.76 28.56
C ALA A 214 -25.31 9.43 29.09
N LYS A 215 -24.90 10.58 28.51
CA LYS A 215 -23.73 11.36 28.96
C LYS A 215 -24.04 12.23 30.18
N GLU A 216 -25.30 12.63 30.34
CA GLU A 216 -25.76 13.50 31.42
C GLU A 216 -25.93 12.75 32.75
N MET A 217 -26.13 11.43 32.71
CA MET A 217 -26.41 10.62 33.89
C MET A 217 -25.40 9.49 34.12
N LYS A 218 -25.27 9.08 35.38
CA LYS A 218 -24.43 7.93 35.74
C LYS A 218 -25.05 6.64 35.16
N PRO A 219 -24.23 5.66 34.72
CA PRO A 219 -24.73 4.40 34.15
C PRO A 219 -25.75 3.64 35.02
N GLN A 220 -25.65 3.77 36.35
CA GLN A 220 -26.63 3.16 37.27
C GLN A 220 -28.00 3.85 37.21
N VAL A 221 -28.04 5.17 37.07
CA VAL A 221 -29.29 5.92 36.93
C VAL A 221 -29.91 5.64 35.56
N LEU A 222 -29.07 5.58 34.52
CA LEU A 222 -29.50 5.19 33.18
C LEU A 222 -30.11 3.78 33.19
N TRP A 223 -29.45 2.81 33.84
CA TRP A 223 -29.94 1.44 33.97
C TRP A 223 -31.32 1.36 34.65
N MET A 224 -31.58 2.16 35.68
CA MET A 224 -32.89 2.20 36.34
C MET A 224 -33.97 2.91 35.51
N SER A 225 -33.59 3.66 34.47
CA SER A 225 -34.52 4.50 33.72
C SER A 225 -35.39 3.77 32.70
N ARG A 226 -34.99 2.55 32.28
CA ARG A 226 -35.71 1.72 31.31
C ARG A 226 -35.78 0.27 31.81
N GLY A 227 -36.88 -0.43 31.53
CA GLY A 227 -37.06 -1.83 31.96
C GLY A 227 -36.13 -2.77 31.20
N GLU A 228 -35.92 -2.49 29.92
CA GLU A 228 -35.10 -3.26 28.97
C GLU A 228 -33.62 -3.30 29.38
N TYR A 229 -33.15 -2.28 30.10
CA TYR A 229 -31.79 -2.26 30.65
C TYR A 229 -31.66 -3.19 31.87
N GLN A 230 -32.74 -3.36 32.63
CA GLN A 230 -32.77 -4.15 33.86
C GLN A 230 -32.75 -5.66 33.60
N ASP A 231 -33.05 -6.09 32.37
CA ASP A 231 -32.86 -7.47 31.91
C ASP A 231 -31.37 -7.90 31.93
N PHE A 232 -30.45 -6.93 32.04
CA PHE A 232 -29.03 -7.16 32.17
C PHE A 232 -28.55 -6.82 33.59
N PRO A 233 -27.66 -7.62 34.19
CA PRO A 233 -26.99 -7.24 35.42
C PRO A 233 -26.29 -5.88 35.28
N LEU A 234 -26.39 -5.01 36.29
CA LEU A 234 -25.84 -3.66 36.26
C LEU A 234 -24.36 -3.61 35.84
N THR A 235 -23.56 -4.60 36.25
CA THR A 235 -22.15 -4.72 35.87
C THR A 235 -21.94 -4.98 34.38
N VAL A 236 -22.86 -5.72 33.74
CA VAL A 236 -22.86 -6.02 32.31
C VAL A 236 -23.32 -4.80 31.53
N PHE A 237 -24.45 -4.19 31.92
CA PHE A 237 -24.95 -2.97 31.29
C PHE A 237 -23.90 -1.84 31.28
N ARG A 238 -23.21 -1.63 32.41
CA ARG A 238 -22.10 -0.66 32.49
C ARG A 238 -21.03 -0.88 31.42
N LYS A 239 -20.70 -2.14 31.09
CA LYS A 239 -19.71 -2.44 30.04
C LYS A 239 -20.23 -2.04 28.67
N HIS A 240 -21.51 -2.30 28.37
CA HIS A 240 -22.13 -1.91 27.10
C HIS A 240 -22.17 -0.39 26.92
N VAL A 241 -22.43 0.38 27.98
CA VAL A 241 -22.31 1.85 27.95
C VAL A 241 -20.91 2.30 27.52
N TYR A 242 -19.85 1.72 28.10
CA TYR A 242 -18.49 2.07 27.71
C TYR A 242 -18.13 1.61 26.29
N GLN A 243 -18.59 0.42 25.89
CA GLN A 243 -18.38 -0.10 24.54
C GLN A 243 -19.03 0.82 23.50
N GLU A 244 -20.27 1.24 23.73
CA GLU A 244 -21.02 2.13 22.82
C GLU A 244 -20.32 3.50 22.70
N ARG A 245 -19.89 4.09 23.82
CA ARG A 245 -19.11 5.34 23.79
C ARG A 245 -17.84 5.22 22.98
N MET A 246 -17.07 4.15 23.20
CA MET A 246 -15.85 3.91 22.44
C MET A 246 -16.16 3.68 20.97
N ALA A 247 -17.24 2.96 20.64
CA ALA A 247 -17.67 2.73 19.27
C ALA A 247 -18.03 4.02 18.55
N GLN A 248 -18.83 4.91 19.15
CA GLN A 248 -19.19 6.20 18.56
C GLN A 248 -17.97 7.12 18.37
N LEU A 249 -17.03 7.12 19.31
CA LEU A 249 -15.78 7.88 19.18
C LEU A 249 -14.86 7.31 18.09
N ALA A 250 -14.80 5.97 17.98
CA ALA A 250 -13.91 5.28 17.04
C ALA A 250 -14.48 5.18 15.62
N ALA A 251 -15.81 5.19 15.46
CA ALA A 251 -16.47 4.96 14.17
C ALA A 251 -15.97 5.92 13.06
N PRO A 252 -15.89 7.24 13.27
CA PRO A 252 -15.40 8.15 12.23
C PRO A 252 -13.96 7.88 11.82
N CYS A 253 -13.07 7.60 12.79
CA CYS A 253 -11.64 7.45 12.50
C CYS A 253 -11.31 6.10 11.85
N TRP A 254 -11.98 5.02 12.28
CA TRP A 254 -11.79 3.69 11.72
C TRP A 254 -12.40 3.54 10.33
N GLN A 255 -13.61 4.05 10.13
CA GLN A 255 -14.25 4.03 8.82
C GLN A 255 -13.43 4.83 7.81
N HIS A 256 -12.99 6.04 8.18
CA HIS A 256 -12.14 6.86 7.31
C HIS A 256 -10.85 6.14 6.91
N LYS A 257 -10.11 5.59 7.89
CA LYS A 257 -8.82 4.92 7.64
C LYS A 257 -8.98 3.63 6.84
N ARG A 258 -9.99 2.81 7.14
CA ARG A 258 -10.28 1.57 6.41
C ARG A 258 -10.69 1.86 4.97
N ASN A 259 -11.60 2.81 4.78
CA ASN A 259 -12.11 3.16 3.46
C ASN A 259 -11.03 3.78 2.57
N GLN A 260 -10.17 4.65 3.11
CA GLN A 260 -9.06 5.22 2.33
C GLN A 260 -8.09 4.14 1.84
N ASN A 261 -7.70 3.20 2.71
CA ASN A 261 -6.77 2.13 2.34
C ASN A 261 -7.39 1.17 1.32
N ALA A 262 -8.64 0.74 1.55
CA ALA A 262 -9.34 -0.17 0.65
C ALA A 262 -9.64 0.48 -0.71
N LYS A 263 -10.06 1.75 -0.71
CA LYS A 263 -10.37 2.52 -1.91
C LYS A 263 -9.14 2.66 -2.80
N LYS A 264 -8.00 3.07 -2.24
CA LYS A 264 -6.76 3.24 -3.01
C LYS A 264 -6.34 1.94 -3.73
N MET A 265 -6.31 0.82 -3.01
CA MET A 265 -5.91 -0.47 -3.59
C MET A 265 -6.91 -0.97 -4.64
N TYR A 266 -8.21 -0.72 -4.43
CA TYR A 266 -9.26 -1.13 -5.36
C TYR A 266 -9.27 -0.28 -6.63
N GLU A 267 -9.10 1.04 -6.53
CA GLU A 267 -9.06 1.96 -7.66
C GLU A 267 -7.89 1.65 -8.60
N GLU A 268 -6.67 1.50 -8.06
CA GLU A 268 -5.49 1.14 -8.84
C GLU A 268 -5.66 -0.21 -9.56
N SER A 269 -6.28 -1.19 -8.91
CA SER A 269 -6.56 -2.49 -9.55
C SER A 269 -7.69 -2.40 -10.60
N LEU A 270 -8.73 -1.61 -10.35
CA LEU A 270 -9.84 -1.45 -11.27
C LEU A 270 -9.44 -0.72 -12.55
N GLU A 271 -8.60 0.30 -12.46
CA GLU A 271 -8.10 1.02 -13.63
C GLU A 271 -7.38 0.05 -14.58
N LEU A 272 -6.46 -0.75 -14.04
CA LEU A 272 -5.74 -1.77 -14.82
C LEU A 272 -6.69 -2.83 -15.43
N ILE A 273 -7.71 -3.26 -14.69
CA ILE A 273 -8.71 -4.21 -15.21
C ILE A 273 -9.53 -3.58 -16.34
N LYS A 274 -9.92 -2.31 -16.22
CA LYS A 274 -10.66 -1.58 -17.26
C LYS A 274 -9.82 -1.40 -18.51
N GLU A 275 -8.56 -1.02 -18.37
CA GLU A 275 -7.58 -0.93 -19.46
C GLU A 275 -7.47 -2.27 -20.19
N TRP A 276 -7.31 -3.36 -19.44
CA TRP A 276 -7.26 -4.70 -20.00
C TRP A 276 -8.53 -5.08 -20.78
N HIS A 277 -9.72 -4.85 -20.20
CA HIS A 277 -10.99 -5.14 -20.89
C HIS A 277 -11.17 -4.30 -22.16
N GLY A 278 -10.80 -3.01 -22.14
CA GLY A 278 -10.85 -2.14 -23.32
C GLY A 278 -9.90 -2.62 -24.43
N GLY A 279 -8.69 -3.03 -24.06
CA GLY A 279 -7.71 -3.58 -25.01
C GLY A 279 -8.06 -4.96 -25.56
N GLN A 280 -8.86 -5.76 -24.84
CA GLN A 280 -9.42 -7.01 -25.37
C GLN A 280 -10.53 -6.72 -26.38
N PHE A 281 -11.48 -5.85 -26.02
CA PHE A 281 -12.57 -5.49 -26.91
C PHE A 281 -12.07 -4.89 -28.24
N ALA A 282 -11.04 -4.04 -28.21
CA ALA A 282 -10.42 -3.50 -29.42
C ALA A 282 -9.82 -4.60 -30.31
N ARG A 283 -9.14 -5.60 -29.71
CA ARG A 283 -8.56 -6.72 -30.45
C ARG A 283 -9.61 -7.63 -31.06
N ASP A 284 -10.67 -7.94 -30.30
CA ASP A 284 -11.79 -8.74 -30.79
C ASP A 284 -12.49 -8.02 -31.97
N MET A 285 -12.63 -6.69 -31.89
CA MET A 285 -13.18 -5.87 -32.97
C MET A 285 -12.27 -5.84 -34.21
N ASP A 286 -10.96 -5.67 -34.04
CA ASP A 286 -9.99 -5.70 -35.14
C ASP A 286 -9.98 -7.08 -35.83
N GLU A 287 -10.10 -8.16 -35.07
CA GLU A 287 -10.24 -9.52 -35.62
C GLU A 287 -11.51 -9.67 -36.45
N ILE A 288 -12.66 -9.21 -35.94
CA ILE A 288 -13.94 -9.24 -36.67
C ILE A 288 -13.87 -8.40 -37.95
N VAL A 289 -13.26 -7.21 -37.89
CA VAL A 289 -13.07 -6.34 -39.05
C VAL A 289 -12.15 -7.00 -40.08
N GLY A 290 -11.03 -7.59 -39.65
CA GLY A 290 -10.13 -8.32 -40.55
C GLY A 290 -10.77 -9.55 -41.20
N ILE A 291 -11.62 -10.29 -40.47
CA ILE A 291 -12.42 -11.39 -41.03
C ILE A 291 -13.41 -10.85 -42.07
N TRP A 292 -14.09 -9.75 -41.79
CA TRP A 292 -15.06 -9.13 -42.71
C TRP A 292 -14.39 -8.61 -43.99
N GLU A 293 -13.23 -7.96 -43.87
CA GLU A 293 -12.42 -7.52 -45.01
C GLU A 293 -11.95 -8.71 -45.86
N THR A 294 -11.53 -9.81 -45.22
CA THR A 294 -11.11 -11.03 -45.92
C THR A 294 -12.28 -11.69 -46.68
N ILE A 295 -13.48 -11.73 -46.08
CA ILE A 295 -14.68 -12.30 -46.73
C ILE A 295 -15.12 -11.45 -47.92
N ASN A 296 -15.04 -10.12 -47.81
CA ASN A 296 -15.43 -9.19 -48.89
C ASN A 296 -14.39 -9.08 -50.01
N PHE A 297 -13.13 -9.45 -49.77
CA PHE A 297 -12.08 -9.44 -50.81
C PHE A 297 -12.04 -10.76 -51.61
N VAL A 298 -12.68 -11.82 -51.11
CA VAL A 298 -12.75 -13.16 -51.75
C VAL A 298 -14.07 -13.38 -52.50
N SER A 299 -15.01 -12.42 -52.44
CA SER A 299 -16.27 -12.39 -53.22
C SER A 299 -16.17 -11.43 -54.40
#